data_AF-A0A3N7JWC5-F1
#
_entry.id   AF-A0A3N7JWC5-F1
#
_cell.length_a   1.000
_cell.length_b   1.000
_cell.length_c   1.000
_cell.angle_alpha   90.00
_cell.angle_beta   90.00
_cell.angle_gamma   90.00
#
_symmetry.space_group_name_H-M   'P 1'
#
loop_
_entity.id
_entity.type
_entity.pdbx_description
1 polymer ?
#
loop_
_entity_poly.entity_id
_entity_poly.type
_entity_poly.pdbx_seq_one_letter_code
_entity_poly.pdbx_strand_id
1 'polypeptide(L)'
;MHIRRHSLGLSGCGGGTATDERSADNTSRSLQAQAQAEAPPPVLFGNSFVITNRTALDRVAPDFKVGALLYAVNRHLSKIAKDYGKKPHDDKVFTLRPFQVAADDVDGHNAVQDTDKVAKVGTVPVIYNTFRNLILKDGAFDPDTGTEPFRLIAVVNRLDLAGDFDMRGGGILAGADRRWFGEARLVFAVKGKLPDGSPLPMTVSAEYRLPALKTDAQTGAIVIDPDFKFDVGPASEDDWRIRRQLWAQVWQGLSASPVDSAEYATKLRGILSWVAYGIAYDKDLIKTTETAEHNLAFRTGERVREGVGVDQQGPLTPEFEYREFYLNDAWMLSTRKLRREPFACANASQTLADRIMQEWWSSTASMSWRYTLGERNLDAGEITDLKATCPSGKLPYGQVDDNKDTQLRAKFTRFTADTRWKPGTAKTPLNEKQMHSFAIGTCSGCHGKETGTGGFHIAPAAGNAPAILSPFLTAPTSSTPREQLQKYDEPTRRTALVARFANGDAVSSTDDPLLYDIGCRNVDQVCLPKP
;
A
#
# COMPACT_ATOMS: atom_id res chain seq x y z
N MET A 1 -9.61 -48.42 -21.09
CA MET A 1 -8.53 -47.71 -21.81
C MET A 1 -7.30 -47.73 -20.91
N HIS A 2 -6.14 -48.15 -21.45
CA HIS A 2 -5.04 -48.76 -20.71
C HIS A 2 -4.35 -47.91 -19.64
N ILE A 3 -4.14 -48.54 -18.48
CA ILE A 3 -3.21 -48.14 -17.42
C ILE A 3 -1.84 -48.75 -17.75
N ARG A 4 -0.82 -47.92 -18.02
CA ARG A 4 0.59 -48.36 -18.10
C ARG A 4 1.33 -47.92 -16.84
N ARG A 5 1.80 -48.93 -16.09
CA ARG A 5 2.84 -48.81 -15.07
C ARG A 5 4.21 -48.78 -15.77
N HIS A 6 5.08 -47.84 -15.40
CA HIS A 6 6.51 -47.92 -15.73
C HIS A 6 7.32 -48.29 -14.48
N SER A 7 8.13 -49.32 -14.67
CA SER A 7 9.04 -49.95 -13.73
C SER A 7 10.34 -49.15 -13.61
N LEU A 8 10.84 -48.99 -12.38
CA LEU A 8 12.19 -48.53 -12.07
C LEU A 8 13.20 -49.65 -12.36
N GLY A 9 14.20 -49.36 -13.19
CA GLY A 9 15.37 -50.20 -13.44
C GLY A 9 16.59 -49.64 -12.70
N LEU A 10 17.17 -50.48 -11.83
CA LEU A 10 18.46 -50.31 -11.17
C LEU A 10 19.55 -51.03 -11.97
N SER A 11 20.62 -50.33 -12.32
CA SER A 11 21.99 -50.84 -12.64
C SER A 11 22.82 -49.66 -13.19
N GLY A 12 24.09 -49.45 -12.87
CA GLY A 12 25.07 -50.24 -12.14
C GLY A 12 26.40 -49.48 -11.96
N CYS A 13 27.31 -50.10 -11.22
CA CYS A 13 28.66 -49.63 -10.93
C CYS A 13 29.65 -49.85 -12.09
N GLY A 14 30.64 -48.97 -12.19
CA GLY A 14 31.90 -49.09 -12.94
C GLY A 14 32.57 -47.72 -12.88
N GLY A 15 33.81 -47.50 -12.45
CA GLY A 15 35.06 -48.25 -12.64
C GLY A 15 36.04 -47.21 -13.19
N GLY A 16 36.99 -46.75 -12.37
CA GLY A 16 37.72 -45.50 -12.59
C GLY A 16 38.91 -45.56 -13.55
N THR A 17 39.53 -44.39 -13.77
CA THR A 17 40.94 -44.23 -14.11
C THR A 17 41.45 -42.88 -13.59
N ALA A 18 42.59 -42.93 -12.92
CA ALA A 18 43.36 -41.78 -12.47
C ALA A 18 44.10 -41.12 -13.64
N THR A 19 44.25 -39.78 -13.58
CA THR A 19 45.49 -38.98 -13.71
C THR A 19 45.14 -37.59 -14.23
N ASP A 20 45.09 -36.57 -13.36
CA ASP A 20 45.39 -35.18 -13.76
C ASP A 20 45.65 -34.27 -12.54
N GLU A 21 46.82 -34.42 -11.92
CA GLU A 21 47.24 -33.64 -10.73
C GLU A 21 48.07 -32.38 -11.05
N ARG A 22 47.97 -31.79 -12.25
CA ARG A 22 48.74 -30.57 -12.60
C ARG A 22 47.92 -29.31 -12.94
N SER A 23 46.62 -29.29 -12.68
CA SER A 23 45.77 -28.09 -12.90
C SER A 23 45.24 -27.41 -11.62
N ALA A 24 45.61 -27.88 -10.42
CA ALA A 24 45.05 -27.34 -9.17
C ALA A 24 45.71 -26.02 -8.71
N ASP A 25 46.97 -25.75 -9.11
CA ASP A 25 47.75 -24.66 -8.51
C ASP A 25 47.49 -23.27 -9.13
N ASN A 26 47.07 -23.21 -10.41
CA ASN A 26 46.66 -21.95 -11.04
C ASN A 26 45.20 -21.58 -10.77
N THR A 27 44.34 -22.55 -10.46
CA THR A 27 42.94 -22.30 -10.09
C THR A 27 42.85 -21.68 -8.70
N SER A 28 43.73 -22.08 -7.77
CA SER A 28 43.83 -21.53 -6.41
C SER A 28 44.29 -20.05 -6.38
N ARG A 29 45.23 -19.65 -7.25
CA ARG A 29 45.62 -18.22 -7.37
C ARG A 29 44.58 -17.35 -8.07
N SER A 30 43.75 -17.90 -8.97
CA SER A 30 42.65 -17.14 -9.58
C SER A 30 41.46 -16.91 -8.63
N LEU A 31 41.29 -17.77 -7.62
CA LEU A 31 40.26 -17.61 -6.58
C LEU A 31 40.71 -16.69 -5.43
N GLN A 32 42.01 -16.58 -5.16
CA GLN A 32 42.56 -15.62 -4.17
C GLN A 32 42.63 -14.17 -4.69
N ALA A 33 42.43 -13.96 -5.99
CA ALA A 33 42.24 -12.63 -6.59
C ALA A 33 40.74 -12.29 -6.76
N GLN A 34 39.83 -12.98 -6.08
CA GLN A 34 38.53 -12.40 -5.76
C GLN A 34 38.80 -11.17 -4.91
N ALA A 35 38.78 -10.02 -5.60
CA ALA A 35 38.91 -8.69 -5.04
C ALA A 35 38.19 -8.65 -3.69
N GLN A 36 38.85 -8.06 -2.69
CA GLN A 36 38.19 -7.66 -1.44
C GLN A 36 36.93 -6.90 -1.85
N ALA A 37 35.79 -7.59 -1.87
CA ALA A 37 34.55 -7.00 -2.33
C ALA A 37 34.30 -5.84 -1.39
N GLU A 38 34.27 -4.63 -1.95
CA GLU A 38 34.00 -3.43 -1.17
C GLU A 38 32.72 -3.67 -0.38
N ALA A 39 32.75 -3.35 0.92
CA ALA A 39 31.60 -3.59 1.78
C ALA A 39 30.36 -2.92 1.15
N PRO A 40 29.20 -3.61 1.11
CA PRO A 40 28.04 -3.06 0.46
C PRO A 40 27.64 -1.73 1.13
N PRO A 41 27.18 -0.73 0.35
CA PRO A 41 26.91 0.58 0.90
C PRO A 41 25.81 0.51 1.97
N PRO A 42 25.85 1.39 2.99
CA PRO A 42 24.83 1.38 4.03
C PRO A 42 23.47 1.73 3.45
N VAL A 43 22.43 1.11 4.00
CA VAL A 43 21.04 1.49 3.72
C VAL A 43 20.68 2.66 4.64
N LEU A 44 20.22 3.77 4.08
CA LEU A 44 19.83 4.96 4.84
C LEU A 44 18.32 5.18 4.73
N PHE A 45 17.65 5.29 5.88
CA PHE A 45 16.18 5.35 5.93
C PHE A 45 15.58 6.48 5.08
N GLY A 46 16.12 7.70 5.22
CA GLY A 46 15.68 8.88 4.47
C GLY A 46 16.05 8.88 2.97
N ASN A 47 16.92 7.96 2.54
CA ASN A 47 17.39 7.87 1.15
C ASN A 47 16.75 6.70 0.39
N SER A 48 16.26 5.68 1.09
CA SER A 48 15.74 4.46 0.44
C SER A 48 14.36 4.02 0.90
N PHE A 49 13.81 4.61 1.97
CA PHE A 49 12.49 4.23 2.49
C PHE A 49 11.48 5.34 2.49
N VAL A 50 11.78 6.48 3.11
CA VAL A 50 10.84 7.61 3.19
C VAL A 50 11.59 8.84 2.73
N ILE A 51 11.59 9.04 1.41
CA ILE A 51 12.36 10.09 0.75
C ILE A 51 11.51 11.35 0.74
N THR A 52 11.86 12.33 1.58
CA THR A 52 11.16 13.63 1.67
C THR A 52 12.04 14.82 1.27
N ASN A 53 13.30 14.58 0.91
CA ASN A 53 14.25 15.61 0.51
C ASN A 53 13.73 16.40 -0.70
N ARG A 54 13.59 17.72 -0.55
CA ARG A 54 12.98 18.57 -1.58
C ARG A 54 13.82 18.69 -2.83
N THR A 55 15.12 18.85 -2.70
CA THR A 55 16.02 18.94 -3.85
C THR A 55 15.90 17.70 -4.75
N ALA A 56 15.82 16.50 -4.15
CA ALA A 56 15.60 15.26 -4.89
C ALA A 56 14.20 15.22 -5.53
N LEU A 57 13.16 15.45 -4.74
CA LEU A 57 11.77 15.33 -5.18
C LEU A 57 11.40 16.37 -6.25
N ASP A 58 11.86 17.61 -6.13
CA ASP A 58 11.59 18.68 -7.10
C ASP A 58 12.24 18.40 -8.46
N ARG A 59 13.36 17.65 -8.49
CA ARG A 59 14.01 17.23 -9.74
C ARG A 59 13.24 16.13 -10.47
N VAL A 60 12.49 15.29 -9.77
CA VAL A 60 11.76 14.15 -10.37
C VAL A 60 10.26 14.43 -10.53
N ALA A 61 9.67 15.29 -9.70
CA ALA A 61 8.24 15.59 -9.68
C ALA A 61 7.63 15.96 -11.04
N PRO A 62 8.30 16.70 -11.95
CA PRO A 62 7.73 17.01 -13.26
C PRO A 62 7.34 15.78 -14.09
N ASP A 63 7.99 14.64 -13.84
CA ASP A 63 7.81 13.38 -14.59
C ASP A 63 6.78 12.44 -13.93
N PHE A 64 6.34 12.73 -12.70
CA PHE A 64 5.46 11.88 -11.88
C PHE A 64 4.28 12.66 -11.30
N LYS A 65 3.50 13.27 -12.19
CA LYS A 65 2.25 13.98 -11.89
C LYS A 65 1.10 12.98 -11.70
N VAL A 66 0.19 13.20 -10.74
CA VAL A 66 -0.98 12.32 -10.50
C VAL A 66 -1.79 12.10 -11.77
N GLY A 67 -2.05 13.14 -12.57
CA GLY A 67 -2.74 13.02 -13.86
C GLY A 67 -2.00 12.14 -14.87
N ALA A 68 -0.68 12.33 -15.01
CA ALA A 68 0.15 11.53 -15.92
C ALA A 68 0.21 10.04 -15.50
N LEU A 69 0.28 9.79 -14.20
CA LEU A 69 0.24 8.44 -13.62
C LEU A 69 -1.10 7.76 -13.93
N LEU A 70 -2.22 8.47 -13.74
CA LEU A 70 -3.56 7.96 -14.04
C LEU A 70 -3.78 7.71 -15.55
N TYR A 71 -3.24 8.57 -16.42
CA TYR A 71 -3.25 8.38 -17.87
C TYR A 71 -2.51 7.10 -18.27
N ALA A 72 -1.31 6.88 -17.74
CA ALA A 72 -0.55 5.66 -18.03
C ALA A 72 -1.32 4.40 -17.61
N VAL A 73 -1.96 4.42 -16.44
CA VAL A 73 -2.83 3.32 -15.98
C VAL A 73 -4.01 3.11 -16.93
N ASN A 74 -4.72 4.18 -17.32
CA ASN A 74 -5.86 4.05 -18.23
C ASN A 74 -5.48 3.50 -19.61
N ARG A 75 -4.31 3.87 -20.14
CA ARG A 75 -3.83 3.35 -21.42
C ARG A 75 -3.47 1.89 -21.35
N HIS A 76 -2.80 1.46 -20.28
CA HIS A 76 -2.56 0.05 -20.02
C HIS A 76 -3.90 -0.71 -19.97
N LEU A 77 -4.88 -0.23 -19.21
CA LEU A 77 -6.21 -0.82 -19.18
C LEU A 77 -6.85 -0.84 -20.57
N SER A 78 -6.85 0.27 -21.29
CA SER A 78 -7.44 0.37 -22.63
C SER A 78 -6.83 -0.64 -23.62
N LYS A 79 -5.52 -0.89 -23.54
CA LYS A 79 -4.82 -1.92 -24.32
C LYS A 79 -5.37 -3.31 -24.04
N ILE A 80 -5.51 -3.69 -22.77
CA ILE A 80 -5.95 -5.03 -22.38
C ILE A 80 -7.49 -5.17 -22.36
N ALA A 81 -8.26 -4.09 -22.55
CA ALA A 81 -9.72 -4.10 -22.44
C ALA A 81 -10.40 -5.14 -23.32
N LYS A 82 -9.91 -5.32 -24.54
CA LYS A 82 -10.45 -6.29 -25.48
C LYS A 82 -10.32 -7.72 -24.97
N ASP A 83 -9.19 -8.07 -24.36
CA ASP A 83 -8.89 -9.43 -23.89
C ASP A 83 -9.81 -9.86 -22.76
N TYR A 84 -10.45 -8.90 -22.09
CA TYR A 84 -11.39 -9.12 -20.99
C TYR A 84 -12.84 -8.73 -21.33
N GLY A 85 -13.15 -8.46 -22.61
CA GLY A 85 -14.49 -8.08 -23.04
C GLY A 85 -14.97 -6.75 -22.45
N LYS A 86 -14.04 -5.85 -22.10
CA LYS A 86 -14.32 -4.51 -21.56
C LYS A 86 -14.16 -3.46 -22.65
N LYS A 87 -14.68 -2.26 -22.37
CA LYS A 87 -14.52 -1.10 -23.24
C LYS A 87 -13.39 -0.22 -22.69
N PRO A 88 -12.51 0.30 -23.56
CA PRO A 88 -11.61 1.40 -23.19
C PRO A 88 -12.38 2.59 -22.63
N HIS A 89 -11.72 3.35 -21.76
CA HIS A 89 -12.25 4.60 -21.22
C HIS A 89 -11.50 5.79 -21.79
N ASP A 90 -12.18 6.92 -21.88
CA ASP A 90 -11.51 8.19 -22.15
C ASP A 90 -10.54 8.54 -21.01
N ASP A 91 -9.32 8.95 -21.34
CA ASP A 91 -8.23 9.23 -20.40
C ASP A 91 -8.67 10.26 -19.34
N LYS A 92 -9.38 11.32 -19.75
CA LYS A 92 -9.86 12.38 -18.86
C LYS A 92 -10.98 11.88 -17.95
N VAL A 93 -11.94 11.13 -18.48
CA VAL A 93 -13.02 10.52 -17.68
C VAL A 93 -12.45 9.59 -16.62
N PHE A 94 -11.50 8.72 -16.97
CA PHE A 94 -10.85 7.82 -16.02
C PHE A 94 -10.13 8.58 -14.90
N THR A 95 -9.36 9.60 -15.28
CA THR A 95 -8.50 10.38 -14.37
C THR A 95 -9.29 11.21 -13.37
N LEU A 96 -10.42 11.78 -13.78
CA LEU A 96 -11.27 12.58 -12.90
C LEU A 96 -12.14 11.74 -11.97
N ARG A 97 -12.44 10.49 -12.35
CA ARG A 97 -13.44 9.66 -11.67
C ARG A 97 -13.20 9.46 -10.16
N PRO A 98 -11.99 9.15 -9.65
CA PRO A 98 -11.79 8.94 -8.22
C PRO A 98 -12.23 10.16 -7.41
N PHE A 99 -11.84 11.35 -7.87
CA PHE A 99 -12.15 12.61 -7.18
C PHE A 99 -13.64 12.96 -7.30
N GLN A 100 -14.28 12.66 -8.43
CA GLN A 100 -15.73 12.87 -8.60
C GLN A 100 -16.53 11.99 -7.64
N VAL A 101 -16.20 10.70 -7.54
CA VAL A 101 -16.87 9.78 -6.60
C VAL A 101 -16.68 10.25 -5.16
N ALA A 102 -15.49 10.71 -4.80
CA ALA A 102 -15.24 11.25 -3.46
C ALA A 102 -16.04 12.54 -3.19
N ALA A 103 -16.11 13.44 -4.17
CA ALA A 103 -16.92 14.65 -4.07
C ALA A 103 -18.41 14.33 -3.89
N ASP A 104 -18.94 13.39 -4.67
CA ASP A 104 -20.34 12.98 -4.61
C ASP A 104 -20.66 12.29 -3.25
N ASP A 105 -19.72 11.53 -2.69
CA ASP A 105 -19.87 10.95 -1.35
C ASP A 105 -19.96 12.03 -0.26
N VAL A 106 -19.14 13.09 -0.34
CA VAL A 106 -19.21 14.20 0.61
C VAL A 106 -20.53 14.95 0.49
N ASP A 107 -21.01 15.18 -0.74
CA ASP A 107 -22.32 15.80 -0.96
C ASP A 107 -23.45 14.91 -0.43
N GLY A 108 -23.36 13.60 -0.64
CA GLY A 108 -24.27 12.61 -0.09
C GLY A 108 -24.31 12.67 1.44
N HIS A 109 -23.16 12.73 2.12
CA HIS A 109 -23.09 12.94 3.57
C HIS A 109 -23.82 14.22 3.99
N ASN A 110 -23.52 15.33 3.32
CA ASN A 110 -24.04 16.64 3.67
C ASN A 110 -25.56 16.72 3.46
N ALA A 111 -26.10 15.97 2.50
CA ALA A 111 -27.52 15.89 2.20
C ALA A 111 -28.33 15.04 3.19
N VAL A 112 -27.70 14.17 3.99
CA VAL A 112 -28.41 13.35 5.00
C VAL A 112 -29.07 14.26 6.03
N GLN A 113 -30.39 14.12 6.18
CA GLN A 113 -31.22 14.76 7.20
C GLN A 113 -31.41 13.84 8.40
N ASP A 114 -31.72 14.40 9.58
CA ASP A 114 -31.95 13.60 10.80
C ASP A 114 -33.12 12.61 10.67
N THR A 115 -34.08 12.91 9.80
CA THR A 115 -35.21 12.04 9.47
C THR A 115 -34.84 10.84 8.60
N ASP A 116 -33.72 10.92 7.88
CA ASP A 116 -33.29 9.84 7.00
C ASP A 116 -32.93 8.63 7.85
N LYS A 117 -33.38 7.43 7.49
CA LYS A 117 -33.17 6.20 8.28
C LYS A 117 -31.72 5.70 8.26
N VAL A 118 -30.75 6.60 8.12
CA VAL A 118 -29.32 6.36 7.97
C VAL A 118 -28.55 7.41 8.78
N ALA A 119 -27.42 7.04 9.37
CA ALA A 119 -26.57 7.96 10.14
C ALA A 119 -25.48 8.62 9.26
N LYS A 120 -25.10 9.84 9.62
CA LYS A 120 -23.89 10.51 9.11
C LYS A 120 -22.63 9.77 9.57
N VAL A 121 -21.52 9.97 8.86
CA VAL A 121 -20.22 9.38 9.22
C VAL A 121 -19.41 10.39 10.05
N GLY A 122 -18.85 9.97 11.19
CA GLY A 122 -18.11 10.88 12.08
C GLY A 122 -19.00 11.88 12.82
N THR A 123 -18.40 12.90 13.42
CA THR A 123 -19.12 13.90 14.26
C THR A 123 -19.41 15.20 13.52
N VAL A 124 -18.82 15.42 12.35
CA VAL A 124 -18.98 16.65 11.57
C VAL A 124 -20.29 16.61 10.76
N PRO A 125 -21.27 17.51 11.03
CA PRO A 125 -22.59 17.45 10.39
C PRO A 125 -22.53 17.84 8.91
N VAL A 126 -21.73 18.84 8.57
CA VAL A 126 -21.52 19.33 7.20
C VAL A 126 -20.02 19.47 6.99
N ILE A 127 -19.51 18.89 5.91
CA ILE A 127 -18.08 18.83 5.58
C ILE A 127 -17.79 19.74 4.42
N TYR A 128 -16.66 20.44 4.47
CA TYR A 128 -16.13 21.12 3.30
C TYR A 128 -15.72 20.11 2.22
N ASN A 129 -16.31 20.22 1.03
CA ASN A 129 -15.99 19.32 -0.07
C ASN A 129 -14.66 19.70 -0.75
N THR A 130 -13.53 19.32 -0.15
CA THR A 130 -12.17 19.56 -0.68
C THR A 130 -12.02 19.03 -2.12
N PHE A 131 -12.57 17.85 -2.40
CA PHE A 131 -12.54 17.23 -3.71
C PHE A 131 -13.22 18.10 -4.77
N ARG A 132 -14.45 18.56 -4.51
CA ARG A 132 -15.19 19.43 -5.44
C ARG A 132 -14.57 20.81 -5.56
N ASN A 133 -14.27 21.43 -4.42
CA ASN A 133 -13.98 22.86 -4.37
C ASN A 133 -12.52 23.22 -4.71
N LEU A 134 -11.59 22.27 -4.57
CA LEU A 134 -10.16 22.49 -4.85
C LEU A 134 -9.62 21.59 -5.96
N ILE A 135 -9.89 20.29 -5.92
CA ILE A 135 -9.32 19.35 -6.89
C ILE A 135 -10.08 19.42 -8.22
N LEU A 136 -11.41 19.34 -8.18
CA LEU A 136 -12.27 19.32 -9.37
C LEU A 136 -12.75 20.70 -9.82
N LYS A 137 -12.32 21.76 -9.15
CA LYS A 137 -12.64 23.13 -9.58
C LYS A 137 -12.21 23.29 -11.04
N ASP A 138 -13.05 23.90 -11.85
CA ASP A 138 -12.85 24.02 -13.30
C ASP A 138 -11.40 24.40 -13.68
N GLY A 139 -10.73 23.50 -14.41
CA GLY A 139 -9.35 23.65 -14.87
C GLY A 139 -8.24 23.37 -13.85
N ALA A 140 -8.55 23.10 -12.58
CA ALA A 140 -7.55 22.80 -11.54
C ALA A 140 -6.89 21.44 -11.79
N PHE A 141 -7.67 20.38 -11.96
CA PHE A 141 -7.15 19.05 -12.28
C PHE A 141 -7.53 18.66 -13.72
N ASP A 142 -7.05 19.42 -14.69
CA ASP A 142 -7.08 19.00 -16.09
C ASP A 142 -5.73 18.35 -16.47
N PRO A 143 -5.71 17.07 -16.85
CA PRO A 143 -4.48 16.34 -17.19
C PRO A 143 -3.77 16.86 -18.45
N ASP A 144 -4.47 17.53 -19.37
CA ASP A 144 -3.93 18.00 -20.65
C ASP A 144 -3.55 19.49 -20.59
N THR A 145 -4.33 20.30 -19.87
CA THR A 145 -4.18 21.76 -19.87
C THR A 145 -4.13 22.39 -18.47
N GLY A 146 -4.36 21.60 -17.42
CA GLY A 146 -4.58 22.10 -16.07
C GLY A 146 -3.29 22.27 -15.27
N THR A 147 -3.36 23.16 -14.27
CA THR A 147 -2.31 23.25 -13.26
C THR A 147 -2.61 22.26 -12.15
N GLU A 148 -2.04 21.06 -12.27
CA GLU A 148 -2.27 19.99 -11.30
C GLU A 148 -2.11 20.49 -9.85
N PRO A 149 -3.13 20.30 -8.98
CA PRO A 149 -3.15 20.82 -7.63
C PRO A 149 -2.39 19.90 -6.68
N PHE A 150 -1.43 19.13 -7.17
CA PHE A 150 -0.67 18.17 -6.40
C PHE A 150 0.82 18.51 -6.43
N ARG A 151 1.49 18.23 -5.32
CA ARG A 151 2.93 18.33 -5.17
C ARG A 151 3.45 17.03 -4.59
N LEU A 152 4.37 16.35 -5.26
CA LEU A 152 5.04 15.17 -4.72
C LEU A 152 5.80 15.58 -3.46
N ILE A 153 5.49 14.96 -2.31
CA ILE A 153 6.08 15.25 -1.00
C ILE A 153 6.85 14.09 -0.39
N ALA A 154 6.59 12.86 -0.84
CA ALA A 154 7.39 11.70 -0.46
C ALA A 154 7.37 10.60 -1.51
N VAL A 155 8.45 9.81 -1.53
CA VAL A 155 8.49 8.47 -2.12
C VAL A 155 8.68 7.47 -0.99
N VAL A 156 7.86 6.42 -0.97
CA VAL A 156 7.89 5.39 0.07
C VAL A 156 8.22 4.04 -0.54
N ASN A 157 9.22 3.35 0.01
CA ASN A 157 9.50 1.94 -0.28
C ASN A 157 8.93 1.04 0.82
N ARG A 158 8.16 0.05 0.40
CA ARG A 158 7.52 -0.97 1.23
C ARG A 158 7.97 -2.38 0.82
N LEU A 159 9.29 -2.59 0.76
CA LEU A 159 9.85 -3.92 0.53
C LEU A 159 9.46 -4.92 1.64
N ASP A 160 9.07 -4.41 2.81
CA ASP A 160 8.47 -5.19 3.90
C ASP A 160 7.11 -5.82 3.55
N LEU A 161 6.47 -5.41 2.45
CA LEU A 161 5.25 -6.00 1.93
C LEU A 161 5.49 -7.05 0.84
N ALA A 162 6.74 -7.48 0.61
CA ALA A 162 7.04 -8.51 -0.37
C ALA A 162 6.33 -9.84 -0.03
N GLY A 163 5.60 -10.37 -1.01
CA GLY A 163 4.76 -11.57 -0.90
C GLY A 163 3.34 -11.30 -0.39
N ASP A 164 3.04 -10.08 0.06
CA ASP A 164 1.71 -9.73 0.59
C ASP A 164 0.65 -9.73 -0.54
N PHE A 165 -0.60 -10.05 -0.20
CA PHE A 165 -1.70 -10.12 -1.14
C PHE A 165 -2.96 -9.45 -0.58
N ASP A 166 -3.71 -8.79 -1.46
CA ASP A 166 -5.02 -8.22 -1.10
C ASP A 166 -6.10 -9.29 -1.25
N MET A 167 -6.54 -9.84 -0.13
CA MET A 167 -7.53 -10.92 -0.08
C MET A 167 -8.91 -10.53 -0.58
N ARG A 168 -9.22 -9.23 -0.65
CA ARG A 168 -10.59 -8.80 -0.93
C ARG A 168 -11.03 -9.08 -2.37
N GLY A 169 -10.16 -9.60 -3.23
CA GLY A 169 -10.39 -9.64 -4.68
C GLY A 169 -10.57 -8.22 -5.25
N GLY A 170 -10.96 -8.12 -6.52
CA GLY A 170 -11.34 -6.86 -7.16
C GLY A 170 -10.34 -6.38 -8.22
N GLY A 171 -10.77 -6.42 -9.48
CA GLY A 171 -10.05 -5.87 -10.63
C GLY A 171 -8.70 -6.54 -10.97
N ILE A 172 -8.36 -6.54 -12.26
CA ILE A 172 -7.19 -7.25 -12.83
C ILE A 172 -5.83 -6.76 -12.33
N LEU A 173 -5.74 -5.54 -11.77
CA LEU A 173 -4.45 -4.99 -11.32
C LEU A 173 -4.25 -5.01 -9.79
N ALA A 174 -5.31 -5.15 -9.00
CA ALA A 174 -5.25 -4.96 -7.54
C ALA A 174 -5.72 -6.17 -6.72
N GLY A 175 -6.58 -7.03 -7.28
CA GLY A 175 -7.31 -8.04 -6.50
C GLY A 175 -6.90 -9.49 -6.70
N ALA A 176 -6.24 -9.82 -7.81
CA ALA A 176 -5.81 -11.21 -8.08
C ALA A 176 -4.33 -11.43 -7.76
N ASP A 177 -3.50 -10.41 -7.97
CA ASP A 177 -2.06 -10.59 -7.98
C ASP A 177 -1.40 -10.16 -6.67
N ARG A 178 -0.34 -10.88 -6.29
CA ARG A 178 0.43 -10.54 -5.09
C ARG A 178 1.37 -9.37 -5.35
N ARG A 179 1.71 -8.67 -4.27
CA ARG A 179 2.88 -7.77 -4.19
C ARG A 179 4.14 -8.61 -4.03
N TRP A 180 4.43 -9.46 -5.03
CA TRP A 180 5.53 -10.44 -4.96
C TRP A 180 6.82 -9.82 -4.45
N PHE A 181 7.21 -8.67 -4.98
CA PHE A 181 8.48 -8.04 -4.66
C PHE A 181 8.36 -6.81 -3.78
N GLY A 182 7.19 -6.56 -3.17
CA GLY A 182 6.93 -5.40 -2.33
C GLY A 182 6.11 -4.32 -3.02
N GLU A 183 6.12 -3.13 -2.45
CA GLU A 183 5.32 -1.99 -2.91
C GLU A 183 6.13 -0.70 -2.85
N ALA A 184 5.81 0.25 -3.71
CA ALA A 184 6.28 1.62 -3.63
C ALA A 184 5.08 2.59 -3.68
N ARG A 185 5.24 3.76 -3.05
CA ARG A 185 4.20 4.78 -3.01
C ARG A 185 4.76 6.14 -3.38
N LEU A 186 3.99 6.89 -4.14
CA LEU A 186 4.22 8.31 -4.38
C LEU A 186 3.16 9.08 -3.61
N VAL A 187 3.59 9.90 -2.66
CA VAL A 187 2.70 10.66 -1.79
C VAL A 187 2.74 12.13 -2.18
N PHE A 188 1.57 12.69 -2.41
CA PHE A 188 1.34 14.04 -2.86
C PHE A 188 0.61 14.84 -1.79
N ALA A 189 0.97 16.11 -1.62
CA ALA A 189 0.14 17.09 -0.93
C ALA A 189 -0.73 17.82 -1.95
N VAL A 190 -1.94 18.22 -1.53
CA VAL A 190 -2.75 19.16 -2.29
C VAL A 190 -2.17 20.57 -2.14
N LYS A 191 -1.91 21.24 -3.28
CA LYS A 191 -1.49 22.64 -3.33
C LYS A 191 -2.64 23.52 -2.86
N GLY A 192 -2.33 24.42 -1.94
CA GLY A 192 -3.30 25.32 -1.34
C GLY A 192 -2.84 25.71 0.05
N LYS A 193 -3.49 26.74 0.60
CA LYS A 193 -3.28 27.18 1.97
C LYS A 193 -4.64 27.38 2.63
N LEU A 194 -4.68 27.11 3.93
CA LEU A 194 -5.78 27.53 4.78
C LEU A 194 -5.74 29.06 4.98
N PRO A 195 -6.82 29.68 5.50
CA PRO A 195 -6.86 31.12 5.75
C PRO A 195 -5.72 31.65 6.63
N ASP A 196 -5.21 30.81 7.53
CA ASP A 196 -4.05 31.11 8.40
C ASP A 196 -2.69 30.94 7.72
N GLY A 197 -2.67 30.60 6.42
CA GLY A 197 -1.46 30.39 5.62
C GLY A 197 -0.83 29.01 5.76
N SER A 198 -1.34 28.15 6.66
CA SER A 198 -0.86 26.77 6.82
C SER A 198 -1.18 25.92 5.60
N PRO A 199 -0.41 24.85 5.31
CA PRO A 199 -0.68 23.99 4.16
C PRO A 199 -2.03 23.29 4.31
N LEU A 200 -2.71 23.03 3.20
CA LEU A 200 -3.92 22.21 3.24
C LEU A 200 -3.54 20.80 3.75
N PRO A 201 -4.18 20.31 4.83
CA PRO A 201 -3.83 19.03 5.45
C PRO A 201 -4.52 17.88 4.69
N MET A 202 -4.16 17.71 3.42
CA MET A 202 -4.63 16.62 2.58
C MET A 202 -3.48 16.00 1.79
N THR A 203 -3.44 14.67 1.78
CA THR A 203 -2.53 13.89 0.97
C THR A 203 -3.27 12.96 0.02
N VAL A 204 -2.63 12.66 -1.10
CA VAL A 204 -3.01 11.62 -2.06
C VAL A 204 -1.81 10.68 -2.20
N SER A 205 -2.01 9.37 -2.12
CA SER A 205 -0.98 8.36 -2.30
C SER A 205 -1.34 7.49 -3.49
N ALA A 206 -0.43 7.38 -4.46
CA ALA A 206 -0.50 6.36 -5.51
C ALA A 206 0.36 5.17 -5.09
N GLU A 207 -0.24 3.99 -4.97
CA GLU A 207 0.40 2.76 -4.51
C GLU A 207 0.66 1.81 -5.70
N TYR A 208 1.87 1.25 -5.75
CA TYR A 208 2.32 0.41 -6.85
C TYR A 208 3.00 -0.85 -6.32
N ARG A 209 2.70 -2.01 -6.92
CA ARG A 209 3.56 -3.20 -6.72
C ARG A 209 4.91 -2.96 -7.39
N LEU A 210 5.96 -3.54 -6.84
CA LEU A 210 7.27 -3.48 -7.45
C LEU A 210 7.34 -4.46 -8.66
N PRO A 211 7.75 -4.01 -9.88
CA PRO A 211 7.93 -4.88 -11.04
C PRO A 211 8.85 -6.06 -10.75
N ALA A 212 8.77 -7.14 -11.53
CA ALA A 212 9.85 -8.12 -11.50
C ALA A 212 11.14 -7.52 -12.07
N LEU A 213 12.27 -7.82 -11.43
CA LEU A 213 13.59 -7.46 -11.94
C LEU A 213 14.35 -8.73 -12.34
N LYS A 214 15.32 -8.57 -13.24
CA LYS A 214 16.32 -9.58 -13.57
C LYS A 214 17.70 -8.93 -13.72
N THR A 215 18.73 -9.75 -13.68
CA THR A 215 20.07 -9.36 -14.09
C THR A 215 20.21 -9.58 -15.60
N ASP A 216 20.56 -8.53 -16.33
CA ASP A 216 20.89 -8.63 -17.75
C ASP A 216 22.14 -9.51 -17.92
N ALA A 217 22.04 -10.54 -18.76
CA ALA A 217 23.08 -11.59 -18.84
C ALA A 217 24.39 -11.08 -19.45
N GLN A 218 24.32 -10.00 -20.23
CA GLN A 218 25.43 -9.44 -20.99
C GLN A 218 26.14 -8.36 -20.19
N THR A 219 25.40 -7.48 -19.52
CA THR A 219 25.93 -6.30 -18.82
C THR A 219 26.02 -6.49 -17.31
N GLY A 220 25.31 -7.47 -16.75
CA GLY A 220 25.15 -7.62 -15.30
C GLY A 220 24.25 -6.54 -14.66
N ALA A 221 23.65 -5.65 -15.46
CA ALA A 221 22.79 -4.60 -14.94
C ALA A 221 21.46 -5.16 -14.41
N ILE A 222 20.94 -4.55 -13.34
CA ILE A 222 19.58 -4.84 -12.87
C ILE A 222 18.59 -4.10 -13.78
N VAL A 223 17.67 -4.85 -14.38
CA VAL A 223 16.66 -4.33 -15.33
C VAL A 223 15.28 -4.91 -15.01
N ILE A 224 14.22 -4.30 -15.56
CA ILE A 224 12.86 -4.87 -15.50
C ILE A 224 12.84 -6.20 -16.26
N ASP A 225 12.10 -7.17 -15.74
CA ASP A 225 11.76 -8.39 -16.44
C ASP A 225 10.34 -8.29 -17.05
N PRO A 226 10.21 -7.88 -18.34
CA PRO A 226 8.90 -7.71 -18.98
C PRO A 226 8.17 -9.04 -19.23
N ASP A 227 8.88 -10.16 -19.10
CA ASP A 227 8.34 -11.50 -19.36
C ASP A 227 7.66 -12.09 -18.11
N PHE A 228 7.87 -11.50 -16.93
CA PHE A 228 7.26 -11.96 -15.69
C PHE A 228 5.74 -11.78 -15.73
N LYS A 229 5.02 -12.83 -15.33
CA LYS A 229 3.56 -12.85 -15.28
C LYS A 229 3.11 -12.85 -13.83
N PHE A 230 2.48 -11.76 -13.38
CA PHE A 230 2.14 -11.56 -11.98
C PHE A 230 1.07 -12.53 -11.45
N ASP A 231 0.17 -12.96 -12.32
CA ASP A 231 -0.86 -13.97 -12.09
C ASP A 231 -0.27 -15.37 -11.91
N VAL A 232 0.86 -15.67 -12.56
CA VAL A 232 1.63 -16.91 -12.37
C VAL A 232 2.53 -16.80 -11.13
N GLY A 233 3.17 -15.65 -10.94
CA GLY A 233 4.14 -15.44 -9.88
C GLY A 233 5.53 -16.02 -10.17
N PRO A 234 6.42 -16.01 -9.16
CA PRO A 234 7.77 -16.54 -9.27
C PRO A 234 7.77 -18.06 -9.44
N ALA A 235 8.74 -18.58 -10.19
CA ALA A 235 8.81 -20.00 -10.53
C ALA A 235 9.11 -20.91 -9.32
N SER A 236 9.71 -20.35 -8.27
CA SER A 236 10.04 -21.03 -7.03
C SER A 236 10.23 -20.00 -5.90
N GLU A 237 10.38 -20.48 -4.66
CA GLU A 237 10.77 -19.61 -3.55
C GLU A 237 12.15 -18.96 -3.79
N ASP A 238 13.08 -19.69 -4.42
CA ASP A 238 14.41 -19.18 -4.75
C ASP A 238 14.34 -18.04 -5.78
N ASP A 239 13.53 -18.20 -6.84
CA ASP A 239 13.27 -17.14 -7.83
C ASP A 239 12.67 -15.90 -7.16
N TRP A 240 11.70 -16.08 -6.26
CA TRP A 240 11.14 -15.00 -5.47
C TRP A 240 12.19 -14.27 -4.64
N ARG A 241 13.03 -15.00 -3.90
CA ARG A 241 14.09 -14.44 -3.05
C ARG A 241 15.11 -13.65 -3.88
N ILE A 242 15.56 -14.19 -5.00
CA ILE A 242 16.49 -13.54 -5.92
C ILE A 242 15.91 -12.21 -6.42
N ARG A 243 14.67 -12.21 -6.93
CA ARG A 243 14.05 -11.00 -7.48
C ARG A 243 13.77 -9.94 -6.41
N ARG A 244 13.42 -10.35 -5.19
CA ARG A 244 13.31 -9.45 -4.03
C ARG A 244 14.68 -8.87 -3.63
N GLN A 245 15.73 -9.68 -3.67
CA GLN A 245 17.11 -9.22 -3.44
C GLN A 245 17.52 -8.14 -4.44
N LEU A 246 17.18 -8.30 -5.72
CA LEU A 246 17.47 -7.28 -6.74
C LEU A 246 16.84 -5.93 -6.38
N TRP A 247 15.60 -5.91 -5.90
CA TRP A 247 14.98 -4.66 -5.40
C TRP A 247 15.70 -4.09 -4.19
N ALA A 248 16.09 -4.95 -3.24
CA ALA A 248 16.84 -4.50 -2.08
C ALA A 248 18.18 -3.86 -2.48
N GLN A 249 18.88 -4.43 -3.45
CA GLN A 249 20.12 -3.90 -4.03
C GLN A 249 19.89 -2.56 -4.75
N VAL A 250 18.81 -2.43 -5.52
CA VAL A 250 18.43 -1.16 -6.17
C VAL A 250 18.21 -0.06 -5.13
N TRP A 251 17.46 -0.36 -4.07
CA TRP A 251 17.22 0.60 -2.99
C TRP A 251 18.50 0.89 -2.19
N GLN A 252 19.35 -0.11 -1.91
CA GLN A 252 20.64 0.09 -1.25
C GLN A 252 21.59 0.96 -2.12
N GLY A 253 21.66 0.70 -3.43
CA GLY A 253 22.45 1.47 -4.37
C GLY A 253 21.98 2.93 -4.51
N LEU A 254 20.69 3.21 -4.26
CA LEU A 254 20.18 4.57 -4.15
C LEU A 254 20.74 5.29 -2.91
N SER A 255 20.87 4.58 -1.77
CA SER A 255 21.46 5.14 -0.53
C SER A 255 22.94 5.50 -0.66
N ALA A 256 23.65 4.88 -1.61
CA ALA A 256 25.07 5.16 -1.86
C ALA A 256 25.31 6.57 -2.43
N SER A 257 24.32 7.20 -3.05
CA SER A 257 24.44 8.55 -3.60
C SER A 257 23.94 9.60 -2.59
N PRO A 258 24.59 10.78 -2.48
CA PRO A 258 24.09 11.88 -1.67
C PRO A 258 22.69 12.30 -2.14
N VAL A 259 21.74 12.43 -1.22
CA VAL A 259 20.30 12.61 -1.53
C VAL A 259 20.02 13.87 -2.38
N ASP A 260 20.84 14.90 -2.27
CA ASP A 260 20.72 16.16 -3.00
C ASP A 260 21.51 16.19 -4.33
N SER A 261 22.19 15.10 -4.69
CA SER A 261 22.99 14.98 -5.92
C SER A 261 22.14 14.76 -7.17
N ALA A 262 22.69 15.12 -8.34
CA ALA A 262 22.05 14.84 -9.63
C ALA A 262 22.01 13.33 -9.93
N GLU A 263 23.01 12.59 -9.47
CA GLU A 263 23.08 11.14 -9.57
C GLU A 263 21.93 10.48 -8.79
N TYR A 264 21.70 10.88 -7.54
CA TYR A 264 20.58 10.38 -6.74
C TYR A 264 19.24 10.65 -7.41
N ALA A 265 19.01 11.87 -7.89
CA ALA A 265 17.79 12.21 -8.61
C ALA A 265 17.61 11.37 -9.89
N THR A 266 18.71 11.04 -10.59
CA THR A 266 18.68 10.20 -11.79
C THR A 266 18.32 8.75 -11.46
N LYS A 267 18.95 8.17 -10.43
CA LYS A 267 18.64 6.83 -9.92
C LYS A 267 17.20 6.73 -9.44
N LEU A 268 16.76 7.70 -8.62
CA LEU A 268 15.37 7.77 -8.13
C LEU A 268 14.39 7.86 -9.30
N ARG A 269 14.67 8.68 -10.32
CA ARG A 269 13.82 8.78 -11.51
C ARG A 269 13.71 7.47 -12.27
N GLY A 270 14.82 6.75 -12.45
CA GLY A 270 14.83 5.42 -13.06
C GLY A 270 13.95 4.44 -12.29
N ILE A 271 14.14 4.37 -10.96
CA ILE A 271 13.34 3.52 -10.07
C ILE A 271 11.84 3.84 -10.19
N LEU A 272 11.48 5.12 -10.09
CA LEU A 272 10.10 5.55 -10.18
C LEU A 272 9.48 5.28 -11.55
N SER A 273 10.27 5.35 -12.63
CA SER A 273 9.80 4.99 -13.98
C SER A 273 9.50 3.49 -14.09
N TRP A 274 10.35 2.64 -13.50
CA TRP A 274 10.07 1.21 -13.44
C TRP A 274 8.77 0.93 -12.69
N VAL A 275 8.63 1.52 -11.51
CA VAL A 275 7.47 1.32 -10.63
C VAL A 275 6.17 1.84 -11.26
N ALA A 276 6.15 3.08 -11.75
CA ALA A 276 4.93 3.74 -12.18
C ALA A 276 4.53 3.42 -13.62
N TYR A 277 5.51 3.23 -14.51
CA TYR A 277 5.30 3.13 -15.94
C TYR A 277 5.72 1.78 -16.53
N GLY A 278 6.41 0.91 -15.78
CA GLY A 278 6.86 -0.40 -16.25
C GLY A 278 7.97 -0.34 -17.30
N ILE A 279 8.66 0.80 -17.43
CA ILE A 279 9.71 1.03 -18.44
C ILE A 279 10.91 1.75 -17.85
N ALA A 280 12.08 1.57 -18.48
CA ALA A 280 13.24 2.41 -18.26
C ALA A 280 12.86 3.89 -18.49
N TYR A 281 13.48 4.78 -17.72
CA TYR A 281 13.13 6.19 -17.78
C TYR A 281 13.49 6.80 -19.15
N ASP A 282 12.45 7.19 -19.87
CA ASP A 282 12.50 7.96 -21.10
C ASP A 282 11.24 8.85 -21.17
N LYS A 283 11.44 10.16 -21.35
CA LYS A 283 10.34 11.14 -21.29
C LYS A 283 9.29 10.95 -22.38
N ASP A 284 9.70 10.48 -23.56
CA ASP A 284 8.80 10.34 -24.69
C ASP A 284 8.08 8.99 -24.63
N LEU A 285 8.75 7.94 -24.14
CA LEU A 285 8.09 6.67 -23.86
C LEU A 285 7.06 6.79 -22.73
N ILE A 286 7.32 7.56 -21.67
CA ILE A 286 6.35 7.78 -20.58
C ILE A 286 5.02 8.34 -21.11
N LYS A 287 5.07 9.24 -22.10
CA LYS A 287 3.87 9.86 -22.68
C LYS A 287 3.02 8.90 -23.50
N THR A 288 3.55 7.73 -23.87
CA THR A 288 2.88 6.78 -24.76
C THR A 288 2.83 5.36 -24.20
N THR A 289 3.37 5.14 -22.99
CA THR A 289 3.46 3.83 -22.37
C THR A 289 2.08 3.23 -22.13
N GLU A 290 2.00 1.91 -22.33
CA GLU A 290 0.85 1.08 -22.04
C GLU A 290 1.23 -0.08 -21.09
N THR A 291 2.34 0.04 -20.37
CA THR A 291 2.89 -1.00 -19.48
C THR A 291 2.74 -0.65 -17.99
N ALA A 292 1.92 0.33 -17.65
CA ALA A 292 1.65 0.75 -16.27
C ALA A 292 0.72 -0.22 -15.52
N GLU A 293 1.04 -1.52 -15.54
CA GLU A 293 0.26 -2.60 -14.92
C GLU A 293 0.47 -2.72 -13.40
N HIS A 294 1.34 -1.88 -12.83
CA HIS A 294 1.78 -2.01 -11.44
C HIS A 294 0.96 -1.15 -10.46
N ASN A 295 0.02 -0.34 -10.92
CA ASN A 295 -0.83 0.44 -10.02
C ASN A 295 -1.79 -0.48 -9.24
N LEU A 296 -1.79 -0.33 -7.92
CA LEU A 296 -2.65 -1.12 -7.01
C LEU A 296 -3.86 -0.30 -6.56
N ALA A 297 -3.60 0.91 -6.06
CA ALA A 297 -4.62 1.73 -5.43
C ALA A 297 -4.22 3.20 -5.43
N PHE A 298 -5.22 4.04 -5.22
CA PHE A 298 -5.03 5.40 -4.73
C PHE A 298 -5.61 5.52 -3.34
N ARG A 299 -5.01 6.31 -2.48
CA ARG A 299 -5.53 6.61 -1.15
C ARG A 299 -5.49 8.09 -0.88
N THR A 300 -6.42 8.57 -0.09
CA THR A 300 -6.39 9.94 0.41
C THR A 300 -6.43 9.93 1.93
N GLY A 301 -5.76 10.91 2.52
CA GLY A 301 -5.92 11.24 3.93
C GLY A 301 -6.12 12.75 4.03
N GLU A 302 -7.17 13.20 4.70
CA GLU A 302 -7.38 14.63 4.94
C GLU A 302 -7.79 14.89 6.38
N ARG A 303 -7.42 16.04 6.91
CA ARG A 303 -8.01 16.55 8.14
C ARG A 303 -9.32 17.26 7.80
N VAL A 304 -10.42 16.75 8.33
CA VAL A 304 -11.78 17.16 8.00
C VAL A 304 -12.01 18.61 8.42
N ARG A 305 -12.69 19.36 7.56
CA ARG A 305 -13.10 20.74 7.81
C ARG A 305 -14.61 20.83 7.90
N GLU A 306 -15.09 21.67 8.80
CA GLU A 306 -16.50 21.98 8.89
C GLU A 306 -16.93 22.81 7.66
N GLY A 307 -18.08 22.46 7.08
CA GLY A 307 -18.71 23.23 6.03
C GLY A 307 -19.59 24.32 6.63
N VAL A 308 -19.17 25.58 6.56
CA VAL A 308 -19.94 26.73 7.07
C VAL A 308 -20.35 27.66 5.93
N GLY A 309 -21.64 28.00 5.86
CA GLY A 309 -22.20 28.93 4.88
C GLY A 309 -22.19 28.40 3.44
N VAL A 310 -22.35 29.31 2.48
CA VAL A 310 -22.37 28.98 1.04
C VAL A 310 -21.00 28.58 0.50
N ASP A 311 -19.92 29.11 1.08
CA ASP A 311 -18.55 28.84 0.64
C ASP A 311 -17.93 27.60 1.32
N GLN A 312 -18.61 27.07 2.35
CA GLN A 312 -18.23 25.90 3.14
C GLN A 312 -16.82 25.96 3.79
N GLN A 313 -16.17 27.12 3.90
CA GLN A 313 -14.79 27.21 4.39
C GLN A 313 -14.66 27.32 5.92
N GLY A 314 -15.27 26.42 6.67
CA GLY A 314 -15.15 26.40 8.13
C GLY A 314 -13.76 26.00 8.64
N PRO A 315 -13.58 25.99 9.99
CA PRO A 315 -12.33 25.63 10.63
C PRO A 315 -11.98 24.15 10.44
N LEU A 316 -10.71 23.82 10.65
CA LEU A 316 -10.29 22.43 10.78
C LEU A 316 -10.88 21.80 12.05
N THR A 317 -11.33 20.57 11.91
CA THR A 317 -11.78 19.76 13.04
C THR A 317 -10.64 18.85 13.53
N PRO A 318 -10.78 18.18 14.69
CA PRO A 318 -9.83 17.14 15.11
C PRO A 318 -9.94 15.83 14.30
N GLU A 319 -10.95 15.70 13.43
CA GLU A 319 -11.17 14.48 12.65
C GLU A 319 -10.29 14.43 11.41
N PHE A 320 -9.91 13.21 11.07
CA PHE A 320 -9.24 12.82 9.84
C PHE A 320 -10.14 11.85 9.09
N GLU A 321 -10.11 11.94 7.77
CA GLU A 321 -10.80 11.02 6.87
C GLU A 321 -9.81 10.35 5.95
N TYR A 322 -9.88 9.02 5.85
CA TYR A 322 -9.08 8.26 4.89
C TYR A 322 -9.97 7.47 3.95
N ARG A 323 -9.62 7.50 2.67
CA ARG A 323 -10.32 6.81 1.57
C ARG A 323 -9.34 5.96 0.78
N GLU A 324 -9.86 4.88 0.21
CA GLU A 324 -9.14 4.01 -0.71
C GLU A 324 -9.93 3.91 -2.02
N PHE A 325 -9.21 4.01 -3.14
CA PHE A 325 -9.74 3.92 -4.49
C PHE A 325 -9.05 2.78 -5.23
N TYR A 326 -9.84 2.00 -5.95
CA TYR A 326 -9.42 0.78 -6.62
C TYR A 326 -10.16 0.62 -7.94
N LEU A 327 -9.62 -0.22 -8.83
CA LEU A 327 -10.29 -0.61 -10.06
C LEU A 327 -11.42 -1.59 -9.77
N ASN A 328 -12.65 -1.16 -10.04
CA ASN A 328 -13.83 -2.02 -9.96
C ASN A 328 -14.00 -2.87 -11.21
N ASP A 329 -15.09 -3.63 -11.28
CA ASP A 329 -15.41 -4.50 -12.42
C ASP A 329 -15.72 -3.75 -13.72
N ALA A 330 -15.98 -2.45 -13.64
CA ALA A 330 -16.09 -1.55 -14.79
C ALA A 330 -14.73 -0.97 -15.23
N TRP A 331 -13.64 -1.37 -14.56
CA TRP A 331 -12.28 -0.83 -14.77
C TRP A 331 -12.19 0.67 -14.58
N MET A 332 -13.01 1.17 -13.66
CA MET A 332 -12.95 2.55 -13.21
C MET A 332 -12.43 2.58 -11.79
N LEU A 333 -11.66 3.62 -11.47
CA LEU A 333 -11.31 3.89 -10.09
C LEU A 333 -12.56 4.30 -9.32
N SER A 334 -12.85 3.59 -8.24
CA SER A 334 -14.00 3.80 -7.38
C SER A 334 -13.60 3.67 -5.92
N THR A 335 -14.35 4.29 -5.02
CA THR A 335 -14.13 4.17 -3.57
C THR A 335 -14.40 2.73 -3.10
N ARG A 336 -13.47 2.15 -2.33
CA ARG A 336 -13.67 0.85 -1.67
C ARG A 336 -13.98 1.02 -0.21
N LYS A 337 -14.73 0.07 0.34
CA LYS A 337 -14.68 -0.20 1.77
C LYS A 337 -13.25 -0.58 2.19
N LEU A 338 -12.77 0.05 3.25
CA LEU A 338 -11.44 -0.16 3.78
C LEU A 338 -11.32 -1.59 4.34
N ARG A 339 -10.18 -2.24 4.05
CA ARG A 339 -9.99 -3.69 4.22
C ARG A 339 -10.36 -4.24 5.59
N ARG A 340 -10.08 -3.48 6.64
CA ARG A 340 -10.12 -3.90 8.04
C ARG A 340 -10.76 -2.86 8.93
N GLU A 341 -11.31 -1.81 8.34
CA GLU A 341 -11.85 -0.71 9.10
C GLU A 341 -13.33 -0.98 9.36
N PRO A 342 -13.74 -1.29 10.60
CA PRO A 342 -15.16 -1.23 10.93
C PRO A 342 -15.60 0.24 11.00
N PHE A 343 -16.88 0.51 10.78
CA PHE A 343 -17.39 1.86 11.00
C PHE A 343 -17.31 2.25 12.49
N ALA A 344 -17.00 3.51 12.77
CA ALA A 344 -16.59 3.98 14.11
C ALA A 344 -17.60 3.67 15.23
N CYS A 345 -18.91 3.71 14.96
CA CYS A 345 -19.90 3.42 16.00
C CYS A 345 -19.96 1.95 16.43
N ALA A 346 -19.39 1.03 15.65
CA ALA A 346 -19.21 -0.37 16.05
C ALA A 346 -18.18 -0.52 17.20
N ASN A 347 -17.42 0.52 17.51
CA ASN A 347 -16.35 0.48 18.50
C ASN A 347 -16.79 -0.07 19.86
N ALA A 348 -18.02 0.17 20.32
CA ALA A 348 -18.50 -0.35 21.61
C ALA A 348 -19.37 -1.61 21.49
N SER A 349 -19.53 -2.16 20.27
CA SER A 349 -20.47 -3.24 20.01
C SER A 349 -19.93 -4.60 20.43
N GLN A 350 -20.85 -5.51 20.78
CA GLN A 350 -20.54 -6.91 21.02
C GLN A 350 -20.11 -7.59 19.72
N THR A 351 -20.76 -7.23 18.62
CA THR A 351 -20.49 -7.71 17.26
C THR A 351 -19.03 -7.50 16.89
N LEU A 352 -18.49 -6.29 17.02
CA LEU A 352 -17.08 -6.04 16.69
C LEU A 352 -16.14 -6.90 17.54
N ALA A 353 -16.44 -7.03 18.84
CA ALA A 353 -15.60 -7.79 19.75
C ALA A 353 -15.59 -9.29 19.40
N ASP A 354 -16.75 -9.87 19.10
CA ASP A 354 -16.87 -11.27 18.65
C ASP A 354 -16.20 -11.49 17.28
N ARG A 355 -16.31 -10.53 16.36
CA ARG A 355 -15.66 -10.59 15.04
C ARG A 355 -14.15 -10.56 15.15
N ILE A 356 -13.59 -9.70 16.00
CA ILE A 356 -12.14 -9.71 16.25
C ILE A 356 -11.71 -11.06 16.82
N MET A 357 -12.47 -11.64 17.74
CA MET A 357 -12.12 -12.95 18.30
C MET A 357 -12.16 -14.09 17.28
N GLN A 358 -13.18 -14.11 16.43
CA GLN A 358 -13.41 -15.18 15.46
C GLN A 358 -12.54 -15.05 14.21
N GLU A 359 -12.38 -13.82 13.72
CA GLU A 359 -11.76 -13.53 12.42
C GLU A 359 -10.33 -12.99 12.56
N TRP A 360 -9.96 -12.44 13.72
CA TRP A 360 -8.63 -11.87 13.96
C TRP A 360 -7.77 -12.79 14.82
N TRP A 361 -7.19 -13.80 14.18
CA TRP A 361 -6.37 -14.78 14.88
C TRP A 361 -5.04 -14.18 15.33
N SER A 362 -4.80 -14.17 16.64
CA SER A 362 -3.67 -13.50 17.31
C SER A 362 -2.49 -14.41 17.67
N SER A 363 -2.50 -15.70 17.25
CA SER A 363 -1.45 -16.63 17.72
C SER A 363 -0.08 -16.25 17.17
N THR A 364 -0.02 -15.52 16.07
CA THR A 364 1.23 -15.09 15.48
C THR A 364 1.51 -13.69 16.04
N ALA A 365 2.73 -13.44 16.51
CA ALA A 365 3.19 -12.07 16.78
C ALA A 365 3.34 -11.26 15.48
N SER A 366 2.69 -11.70 14.38
CA SER A 366 2.83 -11.13 13.06
C SER A 366 1.66 -10.19 12.80
N MET A 367 1.96 -9.00 12.25
CA MET A 367 1.00 -8.13 11.56
C MET A 367 0.52 -8.79 10.24
N SER A 368 0.39 -10.12 10.20
CA SER A 368 0.14 -10.82 8.94
C SER A 368 -1.12 -10.28 8.32
N TRP A 369 -0.98 -9.84 7.07
CA TRP A 369 -2.00 -9.08 6.37
C TRP A 369 -3.16 -9.97 5.89
N ARG A 370 -3.30 -11.18 6.43
CA ARG A 370 -4.22 -12.23 6.00
C ARG A 370 -5.61 -12.16 6.64
N TYR A 371 -5.95 -11.07 7.31
CA TYR A 371 -7.28 -10.93 7.90
C TYR A 371 -8.01 -9.73 7.30
N THR A 372 -9.24 -9.99 6.90
CA THR A 372 -10.23 -9.03 6.43
C THR A 372 -11.38 -9.11 7.42
N LEU A 373 -11.65 -8.00 8.10
CA LEU A 373 -12.81 -7.93 8.98
C LEU A 373 -14.06 -7.82 8.10
N GLY A 374 -15.05 -8.69 8.28
CA GLY A 374 -16.37 -8.50 7.69
C GLY A 374 -16.44 -8.72 6.17
N GLU A 375 -15.77 -9.75 5.64
CA GLU A 375 -16.11 -10.27 4.30
C GLU A 375 -17.52 -10.85 4.27
N ARG A 376 -17.92 -11.58 5.32
CA ARG A 376 -19.31 -12.03 5.43
C ARG A 376 -20.23 -10.89 5.83
N ASN A 377 -21.45 -10.97 5.32
CA ASN A 377 -22.55 -10.09 5.68
C ASN A 377 -22.86 -10.17 7.18
N LEU A 378 -23.40 -9.07 7.71
CA LEU A 378 -23.95 -9.03 9.06
C LEU A 378 -25.26 -9.81 9.12
N ASP A 379 -25.41 -10.68 10.11
CA ASP A 379 -26.69 -11.31 10.39
C ASP A 379 -27.66 -10.36 11.12
N ALA A 380 -28.91 -10.79 11.29
CA ALA A 380 -29.94 -9.97 11.93
C ALA A 380 -29.62 -9.61 13.40
N GLY A 381 -28.94 -10.51 14.13
CA GLY A 381 -28.52 -10.27 15.51
C GLY A 381 -27.41 -9.23 15.58
N GLU A 382 -26.42 -9.35 14.70
CA GLU A 382 -25.33 -8.38 14.57
C GLU A 382 -25.83 -6.98 14.17
N ILE A 383 -26.75 -6.91 13.19
CA ILE A 383 -27.39 -5.64 12.81
C ILE A 383 -28.14 -5.02 13.99
N THR A 384 -28.81 -5.85 14.80
CA THR A 384 -29.57 -5.39 15.97
C THR A 384 -28.64 -4.81 17.04
N ASP A 385 -27.55 -5.52 17.38
CA ASP A 385 -26.53 -5.06 18.33
C ASP A 385 -25.86 -3.76 17.87
N LEU A 386 -25.49 -3.68 16.59
CA LEU A 386 -24.87 -2.48 16.02
C LEU A 386 -25.82 -1.29 16.03
N LYS A 387 -27.10 -1.47 15.70
CA LYS A 387 -28.10 -0.40 15.80
C LYS A 387 -28.30 0.06 17.25
N ALA A 388 -28.31 -0.87 18.22
CA ALA A 388 -28.41 -0.50 19.63
C ALA A 388 -27.21 0.30 20.13
N THR A 389 -26.02 0.05 19.56
CA THR A 389 -24.77 0.72 19.92
C THR A 389 -24.60 2.07 19.21
N CYS A 390 -25.01 2.17 17.94
CA CYS A 390 -24.79 3.35 17.13
C CYS A 390 -25.73 4.50 17.53
N PRO A 391 -25.22 5.74 17.61
CA PRO A 391 -26.06 6.91 17.84
C PRO A 391 -27.23 6.93 16.85
N SER A 392 -28.44 7.25 17.32
CA SER A 392 -29.71 7.29 16.56
C SER A 392 -30.36 5.94 16.18
N GLY A 393 -29.80 4.79 16.53
CA GLY A 393 -30.39 3.50 16.16
C GLY A 393 -30.19 3.13 14.67
N LYS A 394 -29.36 3.89 13.95
CA LYS A 394 -29.15 3.80 12.50
C LYS A 394 -27.70 3.47 12.21
N LEU A 395 -27.46 2.65 11.20
CA LEU A 395 -26.11 2.41 10.68
C LEU A 395 -25.70 3.58 9.79
N PRO A 396 -24.39 3.86 9.68
CA PRO A 396 -23.90 4.89 8.75
C PRO A 396 -24.30 4.61 7.30
N TYR A 397 -24.28 5.61 6.43
CA TYR A 397 -24.55 5.39 5.01
C TYR A 397 -23.42 4.61 4.32
N GLY A 398 -23.73 3.97 3.18
CA GLY A 398 -22.75 3.26 2.37
C GLY A 398 -22.20 1.96 2.98
N GLN A 399 -22.84 1.43 4.03
CA GLN A 399 -22.49 0.11 4.61
C GLN A 399 -23.09 -1.06 3.83
N VAL A 400 -24.08 -0.76 3.00
CA VAL A 400 -24.67 -1.68 2.03
C VAL A 400 -23.67 -1.84 0.87
N ASP A 401 -23.32 -3.07 0.52
CA ASP A 401 -22.49 -3.37 -0.67
C ASP A 401 -23.33 -3.46 -1.95
N ASP A 402 -22.68 -3.79 -3.07
CA ASP A 402 -23.31 -3.87 -4.39
C ASP A 402 -24.39 -4.98 -4.46
N ASN A 403 -24.32 -5.97 -3.58
CA ASN A 403 -25.32 -7.04 -3.45
C ASN A 403 -26.50 -6.67 -2.53
N LYS A 404 -26.52 -5.43 -2.04
CA LYS A 404 -27.49 -4.89 -1.09
C LYS A 404 -27.38 -5.46 0.33
N ASP A 405 -26.25 -6.09 0.66
CA ASP A 405 -26.01 -6.63 1.98
C ASP A 405 -25.18 -5.68 2.86
N THR A 406 -25.44 -5.70 4.18
CA THR A 406 -24.72 -4.83 5.11
C THR A 406 -23.49 -5.54 5.64
N GLN A 407 -22.33 -4.89 5.51
CA GLN A 407 -21.05 -5.37 6.05
C GLN A 407 -20.59 -4.48 7.20
N LEU A 408 -19.70 -5.02 8.04
CA LEU A 408 -19.10 -4.26 9.14
C LEU A 408 -18.11 -3.18 8.65
N ARG A 409 -17.64 -3.28 7.41
CA ARG A 409 -16.57 -2.44 6.86
C ARG A 409 -17.06 -1.04 6.45
N ALA A 410 -16.33 -0.03 6.89
CA ALA A 410 -16.59 1.36 6.52
C ALA A 410 -16.19 1.65 5.07
N LYS A 411 -17.03 2.42 4.35
CA LYS A 411 -16.69 2.98 3.03
C LYS A 411 -15.47 3.89 3.07
N PHE A 412 -15.30 4.62 4.16
CA PHE A 412 -14.12 5.41 4.50
C PHE A 412 -14.02 5.49 6.03
N THR A 413 -12.83 5.73 6.56
CA THR A 413 -12.65 5.87 8.02
C THR A 413 -12.74 7.32 8.42
N ARG A 414 -13.30 7.58 9.60
CA ARG A 414 -13.14 8.84 10.32
C ARG A 414 -12.65 8.58 11.72
N PHE A 415 -11.64 9.32 12.12
CA PHE A 415 -11.00 9.17 13.41
C PHE A 415 -10.33 10.47 13.85
N THR A 416 -10.05 10.59 15.13
CA THR A 416 -9.22 11.66 15.69
C THR A 416 -7.84 11.12 16.06
N ALA A 417 -6.87 12.01 16.29
CA ALA A 417 -5.55 11.63 16.78
C ALA A 417 -5.57 10.78 18.08
N ASP A 418 -6.62 10.95 18.91
CA ASP A 418 -6.81 10.20 20.15
C ASP A 418 -7.70 8.95 19.99
N THR A 419 -8.09 8.61 18.75
CA THR A 419 -8.89 7.41 18.49
C THR A 419 -8.11 6.16 18.88
N ARG A 420 -8.82 5.29 19.60
CA ARG A 420 -8.36 3.98 20.09
C ARG A 420 -9.54 3.02 20.04
N TRP A 421 -9.29 1.80 19.62
CA TRP A 421 -10.31 0.78 19.61
C TRP A 421 -10.58 0.28 21.04
N LYS A 422 -11.85 0.26 21.41
CA LYS A 422 -12.38 -0.26 22.67
C LYS A 422 -13.66 -1.07 22.42
N PRO A 423 -13.58 -2.20 21.69
CA PRO A 423 -14.68 -3.14 21.52
C PRO A 423 -15.43 -3.37 22.83
N GLY A 424 -16.74 -3.59 22.73
CA GLY A 424 -17.55 -3.96 23.88
C GLY A 424 -16.97 -5.17 24.61
N THR A 425 -17.49 -5.45 25.81
CA THR A 425 -17.13 -6.67 26.54
C THR A 425 -17.58 -7.91 25.78
N ALA A 426 -16.70 -8.46 24.94
CA ALA A 426 -16.97 -9.71 24.25
C ALA A 426 -17.39 -10.81 25.23
N LYS A 427 -18.15 -11.81 24.75
CA LYS A 427 -18.45 -13.04 25.51
C LYS A 427 -17.19 -13.70 26.07
N THR A 428 -16.04 -13.48 25.44
CA THR A 428 -14.70 -13.74 25.98
C THR A 428 -13.85 -12.48 25.87
N PRO A 429 -13.19 -12.00 26.94
CA PRO A 429 -12.38 -10.78 26.87
C PRO A 429 -11.26 -10.88 25.83
N LEU A 430 -11.18 -9.90 24.93
CA LEU A 430 -10.06 -9.79 23.99
C LEU A 430 -8.79 -9.38 24.75
N ASN A 431 -7.70 -10.13 24.59
CA ASN A 431 -6.43 -9.75 25.21
C ASN A 431 -5.77 -8.56 24.48
N GLU A 432 -4.86 -7.86 25.16
CA GLU A 432 -4.19 -6.67 24.62
C GLU A 432 -3.53 -6.94 23.27
N LYS A 433 -2.83 -8.08 23.13
CA LYS A 433 -2.12 -8.44 21.90
C LYS A 433 -3.06 -8.56 20.70
N GLN A 434 -4.22 -9.20 20.84
CA GLN A 434 -5.17 -9.33 19.72
C GLN A 434 -5.70 -7.98 19.30
N MET A 435 -6.07 -7.17 20.29
CA MET A 435 -6.63 -5.85 20.05
C MET A 435 -5.63 -4.85 19.50
N HIS A 436 -4.38 -4.90 19.96
CA HIS A 436 -3.31 -4.10 19.39
C HIS A 436 -3.03 -4.54 17.94
N SER A 437 -2.99 -5.85 17.69
CA SER A 437 -2.84 -6.40 16.33
C SER A 437 -4.00 -6.01 15.41
N PHE A 438 -5.22 -5.95 15.95
CA PHE A 438 -6.39 -5.43 15.26
C PHE A 438 -6.21 -3.94 14.92
N ALA A 439 -5.87 -3.12 15.92
CA ALA A 439 -5.73 -1.69 15.76
C ALA A 439 -4.69 -1.30 14.70
N ILE A 440 -3.51 -1.89 14.70
CA ILE A 440 -2.47 -1.64 13.69
C ILE A 440 -2.88 -2.11 12.28
N GLY A 441 -3.84 -3.03 12.19
CA GLY A 441 -4.43 -3.47 10.93
C GLY A 441 -5.49 -2.50 10.39
N THR A 442 -6.02 -1.60 11.21
CA THR A 442 -7.02 -0.59 10.83
C THR A 442 -6.35 0.75 10.51
N CYS A 443 -6.99 1.57 9.67
CA CYS A 443 -6.50 2.92 9.38
C CYS A 443 -6.61 3.80 10.64
N SER A 444 -7.75 3.80 11.31
CA SER A 444 -7.97 4.64 12.50
C SER A 444 -7.08 4.28 13.70
N GLY A 445 -6.78 2.99 13.89
CA GLY A 445 -5.84 2.56 14.93
C GLY A 445 -4.41 2.93 14.55
N CYS A 446 -3.96 2.52 13.36
CA CYS A 446 -2.59 2.77 12.91
C CYS A 446 -2.25 4.26 12.77
N HIS A 447 -3.21 5.11 12.43
CA HIS A 447 -3.00 6.56 12.34
C HIS A 447 -3.44 7.33 13.59
N GLY A 448 -4.13 6.67 14.53
CA GLY A 448 -4.63 7.26 15.77
C GLY A 448 -3.64 7.11 16.93
N LYS A 449 -4.19 6.84 18.12
CA LYS A 449 -3.43 6.81 19.38
C LYS A 449 -2.56 5.56 19.53
N GLU A 450 -2.94 4.47 18.88
CA GLU A 450 -2.33 3.15 19.05
C GLU A 450 -0.87 3.10 18.61
N THR A 451 -0.48 3.91 17.62
CA THR A 451 0.93 4.05 17.18
C THR A 451 1.53 5.43 17.50
N GLY A 452 0.75 6.34 18.09
CA GLY A 452 1.17 7.72 18.36
C GLY A 452 1.38 8.58 17.12
N THR A 453 0.77 8.24 15.99
CA THR A 453 0.95 8.95 14.71
C THR A 453 0.26 10.31 14.68
N GLY A 454 -0.92 10.43 15.30
CA GLY A 454 -1.63 11.70 15.41
C GLY A 454 -2.27 12.20 14.10
N GLY A 455 -2.68 11.28 13.22
CA GLY A 455 -3.41 11.59 11.99
C GLY A 455 -2.65 11.21 10.72
N PHE A 456 -1.45 11.76 10.52
CA PHE A 456 -0.65 11.53 9.31
C PHE A 456 0.68 10.86 9.62
N HIS A 457 1.03 9.82 8.87
CA HIS A 457 2.41 9.33 8.83
C HIS A 457 3.33 10.30 8.07
N ILE A 458 2.82 10.86 6.97
CA ILE A 458 3.50 11.84 6.12
C ILE A 458 2.50 12.98 5.90
N ALA A 459 2.73 14.11 6.57
CA ALA A 459 1.86 15.26 6.49
C ALA A 459 2.38 16.31 5.50
N PRO A 460 1.49 17.09 4.87
CA PRO A 460 1.88 18.25 4.08
C PRO A 460 2.67 19.26 4.92
N ALA A 461 3.63 19.93 4.28
CA ALA A 461 4.42 21.01 4.87
C ALA A 461 4.28 22.30 4.06
N ALA A 462 4.54 23.44 4.72
CA ALA A 462 4.43 24.75 4.08
C ALA A 462 5.50 24.95 3.00
N GLY A 463 5.09 25.51 1.85
CA GLY A 463 6.00 25.92 0.78
C GLY A 463 6.96 24.81 0.34
N ASN A 464 8.26 25.14 0.31
CA ASN A 464 9.34 24.25 -0.09
C ASN A 464 9.95 23.49 1.10
N ALA A 465 9.26 23.34 2.22
CA ALA A 465 9.71 22.46 3.30
C ALA A 465 9.50 20.98 2.92
N PRO A 466 10.38 20.07 3.40
CA PRO A 466 10.12 18.63 3.39
C PRO A 466 8.80 18.27 4.08
N ALA A 467 8.20 17.15 3.70
CA ALA A 467 7.03 16.62 4.40
C ALA A 467 7.32 16.41 5.90
N ILE A 468 6.32 16.62 6.74
CA ILE A 468 6.43 16.36 8.18
C ILE A 468 6.16 14.86 8.39
N LEU A 469 7.13 14.16 8.97
CA LEU A 469 7.00 12.74 9.29
C LEU A 469 6.50 12.57 10.72
N SER A 470 5.58 11.61 10.93
CA SER A 470 5.16 11.21 12.27
C SER A 470 6.32 10.65 13.09
N PRO A 471 6.26 10.69 14.43
CA PRO A 471 7.25 10.05 15.29
C PRO A 471 7.52 8.57 14.91
N PHE A 472 6.47 7.84 14.52
CA PHE A 472 6.54 6.46 14.06
C PHE A 472 7.51 6.21 12.89
N LEU A 473 7.79 7.25 12.07
CA LEU A 473 8.68 7.18 10.91
C LEU A 473 10.02 7.90 11.12
N THR A 474 10.26 8.54 12.26
CA THR A 474 11.48 9.35 12.47
C THR A 474 12.42 8.77 13.50
N ALA A 475 11.91 8.03 14.49
CA ALA A 475 12.71 7.50 15.58
C ALA A 475 12.02 6.28 16.22
N PRO A 476 12.75 5.54 17.07
CA PRO A 476 12.12 4.63 18.01
C PRO A 476 11.07 5.38 18.84
N THR A 477 9.85 4.86 18.85
CA THR A 477 8.73 5.43 19.58
C THR A 477 8.10 4.40 20.50
N SER A 478 7.31 4.91 21.44
CA SER A 478 6.47 4.06 22.26
C SER A 478 5.10 4.68 22.43
N SER A 479 4.11 3.83 22.59
CA SER A 479 2.74 4.20 22.93
C SER A 479 2.29 3.28 24.04
N THR A 480 1.37 3.75 24.88
CA THR A 480 0.82 2.93 25.96
C THR A 480 -0.68 2.69 25.75
N PRO A 481 -1.09 2.06 24.63
CA PRO A 481 -2.49 1.72 24.42
C PRO A 481 -2.96 0.83 25.57
N ARG A 482 -4.09 1.19 26.17
CA ARG A 482 -4.71 0.45 27.29
C ARG A 482 -3.72 0.08 28.40
N GLU A 483 -2.83 1.00 28.73
CA GLU A 483 -1.86 0.86 29.82
C GLU A 483 -0.75 -0.18 29.57
N GLN A 484 -0.70 -0.79 28.37
CA GLN A 484 0.41 -1.66 27.97
C GLN A 484 1.39 -0.92 27.05
N LEU A 485 2.66 -0.88 27.45
CA LEU A 485 3.72 -0.28 26.65
C LEU A 485 3.98 -1.08 25.37
N GLN A 486 3.82 -0.43 24.22
CA GLN A 486 4.23 -0.89 22.90
C GLN A 486 5.41 -0.05 22.42
N LYS A 487 6.38 -0.67 21.76
CA LYS A 487 7.56 -0.01 21.20
C LYS A 487 7.64 -0.27 19.71
N TYR A 488 7.98 0.76 18.95
CA TYR A 488 8.14 0.68 17.51
C TYR A 488 9.49 1.29 17.13
N ASP A 489 10.22 0.62 16.25
CA ASP A 489 11.41 1.18 15.62
C ASP A 489 11.38 0.84 14.13
N GLU A 490 10.40 1.43 13.44
CA GLU A 490 10.22 1.20 12.01
C GLU A 490 11.45 1.62 11.18
N PRO A 491 12.14 2.75 11.47
CA PRO A 491 13.33 3.11 10.72
C PRO A 491 14.42 2.04 10.79
N THR A 492 14.77 1.57 12.00
CA THR A 492 15.80 0.52 12.16
C THR A 492 15.33 -0.80 11.58
N ARG A 493 14.09 -1.23 11.87
CA ARG A 493 13.52 -2.49 11.39
C ARG A 493 13.58 -2.59 9.87
N ARG A 494 13.11 -1.54 9.18
CA ARG A 494 13.08 -1.51 7.71
C ARG A 494 14.49 -1.45 7.13
N THR A 495 15.37 -0.62 7.68
CA THR A 495 16.77 -0.51 7.23
C THR A 495 17.49 -1.85 7.31
N ALA A 496 17.36 -2.55 8.45
CA ALA A 496 17.91 -3.89 8.63
C ALA A 496 17.31 -4.88 7.61
N LEU A 497 16.01 -4.80 7.36
CA LEU A 497 15.33 -5.68 6.42
C LEU A 497 15.85 -5.57 4.98
N VAL A 498 16.01 -4.34 4.45
CA VAL A 498 16.57 -4.16 3.10
C VAL A 498 18.03 -4.59 3.04
N ALA A 499 18.84 -4.27 4.05
CA ALA A 499 20.24 -4.69 4.08
C ALA A 499 20.35 -6.23 4.05
N ARG A 500 19.53 -6.91 4.84
CA ARG A 500 19.43 -8.38 4.83
C ARG A 500 19.01 -8.92 3.46
N PHE A 501 17.94 -8.39 2.87
CA PHE A 501 17.49 -8.82 1.54
C PHE A 501 18.53 -8.58 0.45
N ALA A 502 19.27 -7.46 0.49
CA ALA A 502 20.31 -7.16 -0.48
C ALA A 502 21.48 -8.17 -0.43
N ASN A 503 21.75 -8.69 0.77
CA ASN A 503 22.74 -9.74 1.02
C ASN A 503 22.26 -11.16 0.62
N GLY A 504 21.06 -11.28 0.04
CA GLY A 504 20.53 -12.55 -0.48
C GLY A 504 19.94 -13.48 0.58
N ASP A 505 19.66 -12.95 1.78
CA ASP A 505 19.07 -13.60 2.95
C ASP A 505 18.49 -15.01 2.68
N ALA A 506 19.22 -16.04 3.12
CA ALA A 506 18.64 -17.37 3.33
C ALA A 506 17.86 -17.28 4.64
N VAL A 507 16.64 -16.72 4.59
CA VAL A 507 15.88 -16.42 5.81
C VAL A 507 15.77 -17.71 6.64
N SER A 508 16.19 -17.66 7.90
CA SER A 508 15.82 -18.70 8.86
C SER A 508 14.39 -18.40 9.31
N SER A 509 13.54 -19.40 9.46
CA SER A 509 12.12 -19.21 9.85
C SER A 509 11.90 -18.56 11.23
N THR A 510 12.97 -18.19 11.94
CA THR A 510 12.92 -17.74 13.34
C THR A 510 13.13 -16.24 13.53
N ASP A 511 13.69 -15.51 12.56
CA ASP A 511 14.20 -14.15 12.82
C ASP A 511 13.22 -13.02 12.50
N ASP A 512 12.13 -13.30 11.78
CA ASP A 512 11.04 -12.34 11.58
C ASP A 512 9.72 -13.05 11.20
N PRO A 513 8.83 -13.34 12.17
CA PRO A 513 7.54 -13.98 11.88
C PRO A 513 6.64 -13.12 10.98
N LEU A 514 6.94 -11.83 10.78
CA LEU A 514 6.19 -10.96 9.85
C LEU A 514 6.34 -11.40 8.40
N LEU A 515 7.46 -12.04 8.03
CA LEU A 515 7.74 -12.46 6.66
C LEU A 515 7.32 -13.90 6.39
N TYR A 516 7.47 -14.78 7.38
CA TYR A 516 7.21 -16.21 7.19
C TYR A 516 5.73 -16.59 7.22
N ASP A 517 4.87 -15.79 7.85
CA ASP A 517 3.42 -15.95 7.71
C ASP A 517 2.90 -15.47 6.35
N ILE A 518 3.71 -14.79 5.54
CA ILE A 518 3.34 -14.36 4.19
C ILE A 518 3.68 -15.47 3.19
N GLY A 519 4.76 -16.23 3.47
CA GLY A 519 5.16 -17.44 2.75
C GLY A 519 4.18 -18.59 2.99
N CYS A 520 3.45 -18.97 1.95
CA CYS A 520 2.84 -20.29 1.90
C CYS A 520 3.92 -21.33 2.17
N ARG A 521 3.74 -22.17 3.19
CA ARG A 521 4.68 -23.25 3.51
C ARG A 521 4.88 -24.27 2.36
N ASN A 522 4.08 -24.22 1.30
CA ASN A 522 4.24 -25.07 0.12
C ASN A 522 3.78 -24.31 -1.13
N VAL A 523 4.70 -23.96 -2.01
CA VAL A 523 4.41 -23.48 -3.38
C VAL A 523 3.64 -24.55 -4.20
N ASP A 524 3.64 -25.81 -3.76
CA ASP A 524 2.91 -26.92 -4.38
C ASP A 524 1.44 -27.05 -3.93
N GLN A 525 1.00 -26.29 -2.92
CA GLN A 525 -0.41 -26.12 -2.65
C GLN A 525 -0.82 -24.73 -3.12
N VAL A 526 -1.64 -24.71 -4.17
CA VAL A 526 -2.38 -23.54 -4.63
C VAL A 526 -2.92 -22.81 -3.40
N CYS A 527 -2.32 -21.64 -3.11
CA CYS A 527 -2.75 -20.74 -2.05
C CYS A 527 -4.03 -20.00 -2.46
N LEU A 528 -4.99 -20.73 -3.02
CA LEU A 528 -6.34 -20.23 -3.09
C LEU A 528 -6.83 -20.09 -1.65
N PRO A 529 -7.59 -19.02 -1.33
CA PRO A 529 -8.43 -19.06 -0.16
C PRO A 529 -9.30 -20.31 -0.32
N LYS A 530 -9.05 -21.35 0.48
CA LYS A 530 -10.12 -22.33 0.67
C LYS A 530 -11.24 -21.55 1.36
N PRO A 531 -12.46 -21.61 0.81
CA PRO A 531 -13.60 -20.85 1.32
C PRO A 531 -13.85 -21.09 2.81
#